data_AF-A0A9X3FSU1-F1
#
_entry.id   AF-A0A9X3FSU1-F1
#
_cell.length_a   1.000
_cell.length_b   1.000
_cell.length_c   1.000
_cell.angle_alpha   90.00
_cell.angle_beta   90.00
_cell.angle_gamma   90.00
#
_symmetry.space_group_name_H-M   'P 1'
#
loop_
_entity.id
_entity.type
_entity.pdbx_description
1 polymer ?
#
loop_
_entity_poly.entity_id
_entity_poly.type
_entity_poly.pdbx_seq_one_letter_code
_entity_poly.pdbx_strand_id
1 'polypeptide(L)'
;MTRSENFKMIGEVSADERARIAFGKAGVRRDDRYAVATNEEGQILLTPLVSIPKRELLVWENEMVRASLGRALAESAAGDTVDRGDFSQYAQGDEPEEGDA
;
A
#
# COMPACT_ATOMS: atom_id res chain seq x y z
N MET A 1 16.86 23.28 4.88
CA MET A 1 15.51 23.84 5.11
C MET A 1 14.92 23.10 6.29
N THR A 2 15.17 23.64 7.48
CA THR A 2 15.02 22.99 8.79
C THR A 2 13.55 22.95 9.18
N ARG A 3 12.94 21.75 9.14
CA ARG A 3 11.53 21.51 9.47
C ARG A 3 11.36 21.27 10.98
N SER A 4 11.97 22.11 11.82
CA SER A 4 12.05 21.87 13.28
C SER A 4 10.86 22.40 14.08
N GLU A 5 9.92 23.10 13.47
CA GLU A 5 9.02 23.99 14.22
C GLU A 5 7.87 23.31 14.98
N ASN A 6 7.69 21.98 14.95
CA ASN A 6 6.57 21.33 15.68
C ASN A 6 6.85 19.91 16.23
N PHE A 7 8.10 19.57 16.58
CA PHE A 7 8.36 18.29 17.25
C PHE A 7 8.01 18.39 18.74
N LYS A 8 7.05 17.58 19.19
CA LYS A 8 6.76 17.42 20.62
C LYS A 8 7.61 16.28 21.19
N MET A 9 8.38 16.56 22.24
CA MET A 9 9.09 15.52 22.97
C MET A 9 8.07 14.56 23.62
N ILE A 10 8.15 13.29 23.25
CA ILE A 10 7.24 12.20 23.68
C ILE A 10 7.86 11.32 24.78
N GLY A 11 9.17 11.46 25.02
CA GLY A 11 9.91 10.76 26.07
C GLY A 11 11.36 10.50 25.69
N GLU A 12 12.09 9.84 26.58
CA GLU A 12 13.43 9.31 26.33
C GLU A 12 13.35 7.79 26.13
N VAL A 13 14.20 7.27 25.25
CA VAL A 13 14.34 5.85 24.95
C VAL A 13 15.83 5.53 24.81
N SER A 14 16.23 4.36 25.28
CA SER A 14 17.60 3.87 25.15
C SER A 14 17.64 2.68 24.18
N ALA A 15 18.75 2.55 23.46
CA ALA A 15 18.99 1.37 22.65
C ALA A 15 19.30 0.16 23.55
N ASP A 16 18.78 -1.01 23.20
CA ASP A 16 19.13 -2.25 23.87
C ASP A 16 20.48 -2.83 23.41
N GLU A 17 20.88 -3.97 23.96
CA GLU A 17 22.12 -4.68 23.61
C GLU A 17 22.24 -5.07 22.12
N ARG A 18 21.13 -5.02 21.38
CA ARG A 18 21.06 -5.32 19.95
C ARG A 18 20.89 -4.05 19.10
N ALA A 19 21.14 -2.87 19.69
CA ALA A 19 20.98 -1.56 19.07
C ALA A 19 19.54 -1.27 18.59
N ARG A 20 18.52 -1.85 19.23
CA ARG A 20 17.11 -1.58 18.92
C ARG A 20 16.56 -0.48 19.83
N ILE A 21 15.78 0.43 19.26
CA ILE A 21 15.08 1.49 20.00
C ILE A 21 13.57 1.25 19.91
N ALA A 22 12.88 1.26 21.04
CA ALA A 22 11.45 1.04 21.11
C ALA A 22 10.67 2.34 20.84
N PHE A 23 9.95 2.40 19.72
CA PHE A 23 9.14 3.57 19.31
C PHE A 23 7.63 3.42 19.57
N GLY A 24 7.20 2.49 20.43
CA GLY A 24 5.78 2.26 20.71
C GLY A 24 5.05 3.51 21.23
N LYS A 25 5.70 4.32 22.08
CA LYS A 25 5.16 5.61 22.56
C LYS A 25 5.05 6.68 21.45
N ALA A 26 5.80 6.52 20.36
CA ALA A 26 5.73 7.37 19.18
C ALA A 26 4.60 6.96 18.22
N GLY A 27 3.85 5.89 18.54
CA GLY A 27 2.75 5.40 17.72
C GLY A 27 3.13 4.38 16.65
N VAL A 28 4.39 3.90 16.64
CA VAL A 28 4.83 2.84 15.71
C VAL A 28 4.07 1.54 15.98
N ARG A 29 3.49 0.97 14.93
CA ARG A 29 2.73 -0.28 14.97
C ARG A 29 3.51 -1.43 14.34
N ARG A 30 3.01 -2.65 14.58
CA ARG A 30 3.51 -3.85 13.92
C ARG A 30 3.40 -3.70 12.40
N ASP A 31 4.44 -4.11 11.68
CA ASP A 31 4.55 -4.10 10.21
C ASP A 31 4.61 -2.71 9.55
N ASP A 32 4.64 -1.62 10.32
CA ASP A 32 4.96 -0.29 9.79
C ASP A 32 6.37 -0.29 9.18
N ARG A 33 6.51 0.36 8.02
CA ARG A 33 7.80 0.59 7.38
C ARG A 33 8.14 2.06 7.41
N TYR A 34 9.43 2.36 7.55
CA TYR A 34 9.94 3.73 7.57
C TYR A 34 11.15 3.86 6.66
N ALA A 35 11.22 4.95 5.90
CA ALA A 35 12.47 5.42 5.34
C ALA A 35 13.31 6.01 6.47
N VAL A 36 14.57 5.60 6.54
CA VAL A 36 15.53 6.08 7.54
C VAL A 36 16.48 7.05 6.85
N ALA A 37 16.58 8.26 7.39
CA ALA A 37 17.56 9.25 6.96
C ALA A 37 18.34 9.78 8.16
N THR A 38 19.62 10.11 7.94
CA THR A 38 20.50 10.73 8.93
C THR A 38 21.13 12.00 8.36
N ASN A 39 21.50 12.94 9.22
CA ASN A 39 22.28 14.11 8.82
C ASN A 39 23.58 14.24 9.63
N GLU A 40 24.41 15.23 9.29
CA GLU A 40 25.72 15.48 9.92
C GLU A 40 25.61 15.86 11.41
N GLU A 41 24.44 16.33 11.85
CA GLU A 41 24.15 16.64 13.25
C GLU A 41 23.78 15.39 14.08
N GLY A 42 23.75 14.20 13.46
CA GLY A 42 23.42 12.94 14.11
C GLY A 42 21.90 12.74 14.34
N GLN A 43 21.06 13.56 13.72
CA GLN A 43 19.61 13.39 13.79
C GLN A 43 19.18 12.18 12.96
N ILE A 44 18.21 11.43 13.46
CA ILE A 44 17.56 10.33 12.73
C ILE A 44 16.13 10.76 12.40
N LEU A 45 15.79 10.80 11.11
CA LEU A 45 14.45 11.04 10.63
C LEU A 45 13.82 9.73 10.14
N LEU A 46 12.68 9.38 10.74
CA LEU A 46 11.84 8.25 10.33
C LEU A 46 10.62 8.78 9.58
N THR A 47 10.49 8.43 8.30
CA THR A 47 9.33 8.81 7.48
C THR A 47 8.50 7.56 7.18
N PRO A 48 7.21 7.50 7.60
CA PRO A 48 6.35 6.35 7.31
C PRO A 48 6.28 6.05 5.82
N LEU A 49 6.33 4.76 5.47
CA LEU A 49 6.19 4.25 4.11
C LEU A 49 4.96 3.35 4.03
N VAL A 50 4.18 3.57 2.97
CA VAL A 50 3.15 2.64 2.53
C VAL A 50 3.68 1.86 1.34
N SER A 51 3.30 0.59 1.23
CA SER A 51 3.64 -0.24 0.08
C SER A 51 2.43 -0.50 -0.76
N ILE A 52 2.58 -0.26 -2.06
CA ILE A 52 1.57 -0.52 -3.06
C ILE A 52 1.98 -1.82 -3.77
N PRO A 53 1.16 -2.88 -3.74
CA PRO A 53 1.41 -4.08 -4.53
C PRO A 53 1.56 -3.75 -6.01
N LYS A 54 2.49 -4.40 -6.71
CA LYS A 54 2.77 -4.10 -8.14
C LYS A 54 1.52 -4.15 -9.03
N ARG A 55 0.61 -5.10 -8.79
CA ARG A 55 -0.65 -5.24 -9.53
C ARG A 55 -1.60 -4.03 -9.37
N GLU A 56 -1.45 -3.28 -8.28
CA GLU A 56 -2.28 -2.10 -7.97
C GLU A 56 -1.62 -0.80 -8.44
N LEU A 57 -0.35 -0.85 -8.86
CA LEU A 57 0.42 0.35 -9.23
C LEU A 57 -0.23 1.14 -10.38
N LEU A 58 -0.84 0.45 -11.35
CA LEU A 58 -1.56 1.06 -12.46
C LEU A 58 -2.65 2.05 -11.99
N VAL A 59 -3.34 1.73 -10.89
CA VAL A 59 -4.39 2.60 -10.32
C VAL A 59 -3.79 3.89 -9.77
N TRP A 60 -2.57 3.83 -9.23
CA TRP A 60 -1.91 5.00 -8.64
C TRP A 60 -1.26 5.89 -9.69
N GLU A 61 -0.69 5.31 -10.74
CA GLU A 61 0.01 6.02 -11.80
C GLU A 61 -0.94 6.63 -12.85
N ASN A 62 -2.13 6.04 -13.04
CA ASN A 62 -3.09 6.49 -14.04
C ASN A 62 -4.35 7.10 -13.40
N GLU A 63 -4.48 8.42 -13.52
CA GLU A 63 -5.61 9.18 -12.97
C GLU A 63 -6.97 8.75 -13.52
N MET A 64 -7.06 8.41 -14.81
CA MET A 64 -8.31 7.95 -15.43
C MET A 64 -8.76 6.61 -14.84
N VAL A 65 -7.81 5.67 -14.65
CA VAL A 65 -8.10 4.37 -14.02
C VAL A 65 -8.55 4.59 -12.58
N ARG A 66 -7.85 5.44 -11.82
CA ARG A 66 -8.21 5.79 -10.44
C ARG A 66 -9.62 6.35 -10.33
N ALA A 67 -9.97 7.32 -11.18
CA ALA A 67 -11.28 7.95 -11.17
C ALA A 67 -12.39 6.95 -11.55
N SER A 68 -12.15 6.12 -12.58
CA SER A 68 -13.10 5.09 -13.00
C SER A 68 -13.34 4.06 -11.90
N LEU A 69 -12.27 3.57 -11.25
CA LEU A 69 -12.38 2.62 -10.15
C LEU A 69 -13.11 3.22 -8.94
N GLY A 70 -12.81 4.48 -8.59
CA GLY A 70 -13.49 5.16 -7.48
C GLY A 70 -14.99 5.29 -7.71
N ARG A 71 -15.41 5.64 -8.94
CA ARG A 71 -16.83 5.67 -9.32
C ARG A 71 -17.47 4.29 -9.23
N ALA A 72 -16.83 3.26 -9.80
CA ALA A 72 -17.37 1.90 -9.80
C ALA A 72 -17.53 1.33 -8.37
N LEU A 73 -16.60 1.64 -7.46
CA LEU A 73 -16.72 1.26 -6.05
C LEU A 73 -17.91 1.94 -5.37
N ALA A 74 -18.17 3.22 -5.68
CA ALA A 74 -19.32 3.95 -5.16
C ALA A 74 -20.64 3.40 -5.68
N GLU A 75 -20.74 3.14 -6.99
CA GLU A 75 -21.91 2.53 -7.64
C GLU A 75 -22.19 1.13 -7.05
N SER A 76 -21.15 0.29 -6.89
CA SER A 76 -21.29 -1.02 -6.25
C SER A 76 -21.79 -0.95 -4.81
N ALA A 77 -21.28 -0.01 -4.01
CA ALA A 77 -21.74 0.19 -2.63
C ALA A 77 -23.19 0.68 -2.55
N ALA A 78 -23.66 1.42 -3.57
CA ALA A 78 -25.04 1.87 -3.69
C ALA A 78 -25.99 0.81 -4.28
N GLY A 79 -25.47 -0.31 -4.79
CA GLY A 79 -26.25 -1.32 -5.50
C GLY A 79 -26.57 -0.96 -6.96
N ASP A 80 -25.97 0.10 -7.51
CA ASP A 80 -26.09 0.53 -8.90
C ASP A 80 -25.21 -0.37 -9.80
N THR A 81 -25.53 -1.66 -9.84
CA THR A 81 -24.83 -2.66 -10.65
C THR A 81 -25.75 -3.26 -11.70
N VAL A 82 -25.19 -3.59 -12.86
CA VAL A 82 -25.91 -4.29 -13.92
C VAL A 82 -25.49 -5.75 -13.93
N ASP A 83 -26.41 -6.66 -13.64
CA ASP A 83 -26.20 -8.10 -13.81
C ASP A 83 -26.03 -8.43 -15.30
N ARG A 84 -24.94 -9.12 -15.62
CA ARG A 84 -24.59 -9.54 -16.98
C ARG A 84 -24.80 -11.03 -17.22
N GLY A 85 -25.34 -11.75 -16.23
CA GLY A 85 -25.56 -13.19 -16.28
C GLY A 85 -24.28 -13.98 -16.01
N ASP A 86 -24.35 -15.28 -16.32
CA ASP A 86 -23.26 -16.23 -16.12
C ASP A 86 -22.27 -16.21 -17.31
N PHE A 87 -20.98 -16.26 -17.02
CA PHE A 87 -19.90 -16.31 -18.02
C PHE A 87 -19.23 -17.69 -18.12
N SER A 88 -19.68 -18.70 -17.34
CA SER A 88 -19.05 -20.01 -17.24
C SER A 88 -18.92 -20.74 -18.58
N GLN A 89 -19.80 -20.49 -19.55
CA GLN A 89 -19.70 -21.10 -20.89
C GLN A 89 -18.42 -20.72 -21.65
N TYR A 90 -17.74 -19.63 -21.28
CA TYR A 90 -16.50 -19.19 -21.91
C TYR A 90 -15.24 -19.69 -21.19
N ALA A 91 -15.39 -20.42 -20.08
CA ALA A 91 -14.26 -20.95 -19.33
C ALA A 91 -13.62 -22.20 -19.97
N GLN A 92 -14.23 -22.76 -21.02
CA GLN A 92 -13.75 -23.94 -21.73
C GLN A 92 -13.34 -23.59 -23.17
N GLY A 93 -12.03 -23.68 -23.43
CA GLY A 93 -11.34 -23.56 -24.73
C GLY A 93 -9.85 -23.33 -24.44
N ASP A 94 -8.90 -24.20 -24.76
CA ASP A 94 -8.77 -25.06 -25.95
C ASP A 94 -8.28 -26.48 -25.56
N GLU A 95 -9.07 -27.52 -25.85
CA GLU A 95 -8.51 -28.86 -26.05
C GLU A 95 -8.08 -28.94 -27.53
N PRO A 96 -6.80 -29.22 -27.84
CA PRO A 96 -6.39 -29.39 -29.24
C PRO A 96 -7.12 -30.60 -29.82
N GLU A 97 -7.76 -30.43 -30.98
CA GLU A 97 -8.29 -31.55 -31.76
C GLU A 97 -7.12 -32.49 -32.12
N GLU A 98 -7.06 -33.65 -31.44
CA GLU A 98 -6.28 -34.79 -31.92
C GLU A 98 -6.90 -35.24 -33.24
N GLY A 99 -6.28 -34.82 -34.35
CA GLY A 99 -6.58 -35.32 -35.68
C GLY A 99 -6.35 -36.83 -35.73
N ASP A 100 -7.42 -37.56 -36.06
CA ASP A 100 -7.44 -39.00 -36.31
C ASP A 100 -6.41 -39.46 -37.37
N ALA A 101 -5.72 -40.55 -37.00
CA ALA A 101 -5.19 -41.68 -37.80
C ALA A 101 -4.28 -41.42 -39.03
#